data_AF-A0A6J1RGL1-F1
#
_entry.id   AF-A0A6J1RGL1-F1
#
_cell.length_a   1.000
_cell.length_b   1.000
_cell.length_c   1.000
_cell.angle_alpha   90.00
_cell.angle_beta   90.00
_cell.angle_gamma   90.00
#
_symmetry.space_group_name_H-M   'P 1'
#
loop_
_entity.id
_entity.type
_entity.pdbx_description
1 polymer ?
#
loop_
_entity_poly.entity_id
_entity_poly.type
_entity_poly.pdbx_seq_one_letter_code
_entity_poly.pdbx_strand_id
1 'polypeptide(L)'
;MAAVVLITVYGSNGATISLVCSKTKVAPLKRLTIPRLELTAALLLSRLMQYVQATLKLNVTATHLWTDSVVTLTWIKSHAPRWKDFVRNRVSQIQELTANAHWKYVPGTSNPADCASRGLSTAQLQSHSLWWTGPPWILTPEAWPSQPALSDELSAHEARPGIALHAAASQPDYHWDLIYRFISLLRKRRYKPLDLHSVLEEARLFWIKATQAAYFTQEIKMLTANSRLPTAHAFSRLTAYIDAQGIIRQAISKWHHPNNNIKMGSIVLLTDERSPPCKWPLARVTALHPSKDGLTRVVTLKTATRHSLGQVPSLPYYPFQPDKGSRVRNHQQGC
;
A
#
# COMPACT_ATOMS: atom_id res chain seq x y z
N MET A 1 -8.42 2.65 20.73
CA MET A 1 -8.82 3.65 19.71
C MET A 1 -10.35 3.70 19.68
N ALA A 2 -10.92 4.88 19.56
CA ALA A 2 -12.36 5.06 19.49
C ALA A 2 -12.72 6.14 18.46
N ALA A 3 -13.93 6.05 17.91
CA ALA A 3 -14.54 7.05 17.06
C ALA A 3 -16.01 7.21 17.48
N VAL A 4 -16.51 8.43 17.46
CA VAL A 4 -17.89 8.77 17.84
C VAL A 4 -18.45 9.69 16.77
N VAL A 5 -19.70 9.44 16.36
CA VAL A 5 -20.43 10.27 15.41
C VAL A 5 -21.66 10.82 16.12
N LEU A 6 -21.72 12.15 16.20
CA LEU A 6 -22.87 12.91 16.67
C LEU A 6 -23.55 13.57 15.48
N ILE A 7 -24.86 13.76 15.58
CA ILE A 7 -25.64 14.56 14.63
C ILE A 7 -26.23 15.76 15.35
N THR A 8 -26.19 16.92 14.69
CA THR A 8 -26.89 18.12 15.12
C THR A 8 -28.09 18.34 14.20
N VAL A 9 -29.27 18.53 14.79
CA VAL A 9 -30.51 18.78 14.06
C VAL A 9 -31.05 20.14 14.48
N TYR A 10 -31.17 21.04 13.52
CA TYR A 10 -31.75 22.37 13.71
C TYR A 10 -33.22 22.32 13.30
N GLY A 11 -34.13 22.51 14.26
CA GLY A 11 -35.57 22.58 14.04
C GLY A 11 -36.15 23.91 14.49
N SER A 12 -37.47 24.07 14.36
CA SER A 12 -38.20 25.27 14.80
C SER A 12 -38.06 25.55 16.30
N ASN A 13 -37.86 24.50 17.10
CA ASN A 13 -37.78 24.58 18.57
C ASN A 13 -36.34 24.67 19.09
N GLY A 14 -35.37 24.90 18.20
CA GLY A 14 -33.94 24.97 18.54
C GLY A 14 -33.12 23.81 17.97
N ALA A 15 -31.88 23.72 18.42
CA ALA A 15 -30.92 22.72 17.96
C ALA A 15 -30.74 21.60 18.98
N THR A 16 -30.73 20.36 18.51
CA THR A 16 -30.50 19.17 19.35
C THR A 16 -29.28 18.41 18.87
N ILE A 17 -28.57 17.77 19.81
CA ILE A 17 -27.41 16.92 19.52
C ILE A 17 -27.77 15.50 19.93
N SER A 18 -27.41 14.52 19.11
CA SER A 18 -27.65 13.12 19.43
C SER A 18 -26.50 12.24 18.98
N LEU A 19 -26.18 11.23 19.79
CA LEU A 19 -25.26 10.17 19.42
C LEU A 19 -25.88 9.28 18.35
N VAL A 20 -25.24 9.21 17.17
CA VAL A 20 -25.65 8.31 16.08
C VAL A 20 -25.05 6.92 16.31
N CYS A 21 -23.72 6.87 16.44
CA CYS A 21 -23.01 5.63 16.67
C CYS A 21 -21.60 5.90 17.18
N SER A 22 -21.00 4.88 17.76
CA SER A 22 -19.58 4.88 18.12
C SER A 22 -18.94 3.56 17.72
N LYS A 23 -17.62 3.57 17.59
CA LYS A 23 -16.83 2.37 17.27
C LYS A 23 -15.53 2.40 18.04
N THR A 24 -15.28 1.33 18.79
CA THR A 24 -14.02 1.12 19.50
C THR A 24 -13.20 0.02 18.84
N LYS A 25 -11.89 0.10 18.99
CA LYS A 25 -10.95 -0.92 18.56
C LYS A 25 -9.80 -1.01 19.55
N VAL A 26 -9.53 -2.24 20.00
CA VAL A 26 -8.40 -2.56 20.88
C VAL A 26 -7.09 -2.21 20.18
N ALA A 27 -6.09 -1.77 20.95
CA ALA A 27 -4.78 -1.47 20.43
C ALA A 27 -4.18 -2.71 19.73
N PRO A 28 -3.53 -2.57 18.56
CA PRO A 28 -2.91 -3.69 17.88
C PRO A 28 -1.82 -4.35 18.73
N LEU A 29 -1.65 -5.67 18.60
CA LEU A 29 -0.57 -6.41 19.26
C LEU A 29 0.83 -5.93 18.84
N LYS A 30 0.96 -5.38 17.64
CA LYS A 30 2.19 -4.70 17.21
C LYS A 30 2.26 -3.33 17.87
N ARG A 31 3.34 -3.07 18.62
CA ARG A 31 3.58 -1.75 19.22
C ARG A 31 3.60 -0.67 18.13
N LEU A 32 2.72 0.30 18.27
CA LEU A 32 2.67 1.52 17.49
C LEU A 32 2.97 2.68 18.44
N THR A 33 3.51 3.77 17.90
CA THR A 33 3.64 5.02 18.65
C THR A 33 2.26 5.62 18.89
N ILE A 34 2.13 6.46 19.93
CA ILE A 34 0.88 7.15 20.27
C ILE A 34 0.32 7.93 19.06
N PRO A 35 1.11 8.74 18.33
CA PRO A 35 0.60 9.44 17.14
C PRO A 35 0.09 8.51 16.04
N ARG A 36 0.68 7.33 15.86
CA ARG A 36 0.19 6.33 14.90
C ARG A 36 -1.12 5.67 15.36
N LEU A 37 -1.34 5.54 16.67
CA LEU A 37 -2.61 5.08 17.24
C LEU A 37 -3.71 6.13 17.05
N GLU A 38 -3.39 7.40 17.24
CA GLU A 38 -4.30 8.52 17.02
C GLU A 38 -4.68 8.64 15.54
N LEU A 39 -3.71 8.55 14.62
CA LEU A 39 -3.99 8.50 13.17
C LEU A 39 -4.86 7.30 12.77
N THR A 40 -4.72 6.17 13.46
CA THR A 40 -5.57 5.01 13.19
C THR A 40 -6.98 5.15 13.76
N ALA A 41 -7.15 5.91 14.85
CA ALA A 41 -8.46 6.35 15.31
C ALA A 41 -9.12 7.33 14.31
N ALA A 42 -8.36 8.27 13.75
CA ALA A 42 -8.85 9.16 12.69
C ALA A 42 -9.34 8.39 11.46
N LEU A 43 -8.58 7.40 10.98
CA LEU A 43 -9.02 6.53 9.88
C LEU A 43 -10.26 5.69 10.25
N LEU A 44 -10.39 5.27 11.51
CA LEU A 44 -11.60 4.60 11.99
C LEU A 44 -12.82 5.51 11.88
N LEU A 45 -12.68 6.78 12.27
CA LEU A 45 -13.72 7.80 12.13
C LEU A 45 -14.08 8.04 10.66
N SER A 46 -13.11 8.20 9.76
CA SER A 46 -13.36 8.39 8.32
C SER A 46 -14.23 7.28 7.72
N ARG A 47 -13.91 6.02 8.04
CA ARG A 47 -14.68 4.86 7.56
C ARG A 47 -16.05 4.78 8.20
N LEU A 48 -16.15 5.11 9.48
CA LEU A 48 -17.43 5.15 10.18
C LEU A 48 -18.35 6.22 9.58
N MET A 49 -17.81 7.40 9.28
CA MET A 49 -18.58 8.48 8.66
C MET A 49 -19.09 8.10 7.27
N GLN A 50 -18.25 7.46 6.44
CA GLN A 50 -18.69 6.95 5.13
C GLN A 50 -19.86 5.95 5.28
N TYR A 51 -19.77 5.04 6.25
CA TYR A 51 -20.86 4.09 6.55
C TYR A 51 -22.13 4.82 7.01
N VAL A 52 -22.02 5.80 7.90
CA VAL A 52 -23.16 6.57 8.41
C VAL A 52 -23.84 7.35 7.27
N GLN A 53 -23.07 8.02 6.42
CA GLN A 53 -23.62 8.75 5.26
C GLN A 53 -24.36 7.82 4.30
N ALA A 54 -23.77 6.67 3.98
CA ALA A 54 -24.39 5.67 3.11
C ALA A 54 -25.67 5.06 3.69
N THR A 55 -25.73 4.92 5.02
CA THR A 55 -26.84 4.27 5.73
C THR A 55 -28.00 5.23 5.96
N LEU A 56 -27.73 6.42 6.51
CA LEU A 56 -28.77 7.37 6.90
C LEU A 56 -29.35 8.14 5.71
N LYS A 57 -28.56 8.35 4.65
CA LYS A 57 -28.98 9.08 3.43
C LYS A 57 -29.66 10.43 3.72
N LEU A 58 -29.23 11.09 4.78
CA LEU A 58 -29.73 12.41 5.17
C LEU A 58 -29.05 13.50 4.33
N ASN A 59 -29.75 14.60 4.10
CA ASN A 59 -29.16 15.78 3.52
C ASN A 59 -28.36 16.52 4.60
N VAL A 60 -27.04 16.30 4.62
CA VAL A 60 -26.14 16.88 5.64
C VAL A 60 -25.53 18.17 5.10
N THR A 61 -25.82 19.30 5.75
CA THR A 61 -25.29 20.62 5.37
C THR A 61 -23.77 20.70 5.47
N ALA A 62 -23.19 20.15 6.54
CA ALA A 62 -21.75 20.16 6.75
C ALA A 62 -21.29 18.98 7.60
N THR A 63 -20.13 18.40 7.26
CA THR A 63 -19.49 17.33 8.04
C THR A 63 -18.19 17.85 8.64
N HIS A 64 -18.08 17.76 9.96
CA HIS A 64 -16.89 18.19 10.73
C HIS A 64 -16.31 16.99 11.46
N LEU A 65 -15.01 16.74 11.25
CA LEU A 65 -14.28 15.62 11.85
C LEU A 65 -13.24 16.17 12.81
N TRP A 66 -13.23 15.65 14.03
CA TRP A 66 -12.47 16.22 15.13
C TRP A 66 -11.42 15.24 15.65
N THR A 67 -10.24 15.75 15.98
CA THR A 67 -9.16 15.01 16.64
C THR A 67 -8.53 15.88 17.72
N ASP A 68 -8.17 15.28 18.85
CA ASP A 68 -7.42 15.92 19.94
C ASP A 68 -5.91 15.81 19.79
N SER A 69 -5.46 15.11 18.75
CA SER A 69 -4.05 15.04 18.39
C SER A 69 -3.69 16.08 17.35
N VAL A 70 -2.95 17.11 17.76
CA VAL A 70 -2.38 18.12 16.87
C VAL A 70 -1.47 17.48 15.83
N VAL A 71 -0.67 16.48 16.22
CA VAL A 71 0.20 15.73 15.30
C VAL A 71 -0.61 15.03 14.21
N THR A 72 -1.69 14.34 14.60
CA THR A 72 -2.60 13.67 13.65
C THR A 72 -3.26 14.70 12.72
N LEU A 73 -3.70 15.83 13.25
CA LEU A 73 -4.29 16.91 12.46
C LEU A 73 -3.29 17.47 11.44
N THR A 74 -2.04 17.72 11.84
CA THR A 74 -0.96 18.16 10.95
C THR A 74 -0.73 17.17 9.83
N TRP A 75 -0.68 15.86 10.14
CA TRP A 75 -0.50 14.82 9.12
C TRP A 75 -1.64 14.79 8.11
N ILE A 76 -2.89 14.86 8.57
CA ILE A 76 -4.09 14.83 7.73
C ILE A 76 -4.19 16.08 6.84
N LYS A 77 -3.83 17.26 7.35
CA LYS A 77 -3.88 18.52 6.59
C LYS A 77 -2.71 18.69 5.60
N SER A 78 -1.66 17.88 5.72
CA SER A 78 -0.51 17.93 4.83
C SER A 78 -0.63 16.96 3.65
N HIS A 79 0.17 17.18 2.61
CA HIS A 79 0.23 16.30 1.44
C HIS A 79 0.77 14.89 1.81
N ALA A 80 -0.02 13.84 1.58
CA ALA A 80 0.27 12.49 2.06
C ALA A 80 1.66 11.94 1.65
N PRO A 81 2.13 12.12 0.40
CA PRO A 81 3.47 11.69 -0.04
C PRO A 81 4.66 12.21 0.77
N ARG A 82 4.47 13.31 1.53
CA ARG A 82 5.48 13.84 2.46
C ARG A 82 5.85 12.83 3.56
N TRP A 83 4.93 11.92 3.90
CA TRP A 83 5.09 11.04 5.05
C TRP A 83 5.67 9.67 4.69
N LYS A 84 6.26 8.98 5.67
CA LYS A 84 6.65 7.56 5.58
C LYS A 84 5.43 6.67 5.34
N ASP A 85 5.65 5.44 4.85
CA ASP A 85 4.60 4.61 4.24
C ASP A 85 3.39 4.38 5.16
N PHE A 86 3.63 4.15 6.46
CA PHE A 86 2.55 3.92 7.42
C PHE A 86 1.58 5.10 7.50
N VAL A 87 2.12 6.31 7.64
CA VAL A 87 1.37 7.55 7.78
C VAL A 87 0.80 7.95 6.43
N ARG A 88 1.59 7.95 5.34
CA ARG A 88 1.12 8.26 3.99
C ARG A 88 -0.10 7.45 3.60
N ASN A 89 -0.03 6.13 3.70
CA ASN A 89 -1.10 5.26 3.22
C ASN A 89 -2.43 5.49 3.97
N ARG A 90 -2.34 5.92 5.25
CA ARG A 90 -3.50 6.24 6.07
C ARG A 90 -4.02 7.64 5.81
N VAL A 91 -3.13 8.62 5.68
CA VAL A 91 -3.48 10.00 5.32
C VAL A 91 -4.16 10.03 3.95
N SER A 92 -3.63 9.32 2.95
CA SER A 92 -4.27 9.20 1.63
C SER A 92 -5.70 8.65 1.72
N GLN A 93 -5.90 7.56 2.48
CA GLN A 93 -7.24 7.00 2.69
C GLN A 93 -8.16 7.95 3.44
N ILE A 94 -7.66 8.66 4.47
CA ILE A 94 -8.45 9.64 5.21
C ILE A 94 -8.90 10.75 4.25
N GLN A 95 -7.96 11.35 3.52
CA GLN A 95 -8.24 12.44 2.58
C GLN A 95 -9.24 12.03 1.50
N GLU A 96 -9.12 10.81 0.95
CA GLU A 96 -10.05 10.27 -0.03
C GLU A 96 -11.46 10.06 0.55
N LEU A 97 -11.56 9.43 1.74
CA LEU A 97 -12.83 9.16 2.40
C LEU A 97 -13.53 10.43 2.90
N THR A 98 -12.77 11.49 3.17
CA THR A 98 -13.26 12.70 3.82
C THR A 98 -13.09 13.94 2.95
N ALA A 99 -13.08 13.79 1.62
CA ALA A 99 -12.89 14.90 0.68
C ALA A 99 -13.89 16.05 0.87
N ASN A 100 -15.13 15.74 1.29
CA ASN A 100 -16.20 16.70 1.52
C ASN A 100 -16.41 17.03 3.01
N ALA A 101 -15.40 16.79 3.86
CA ALA A 101 -15.49 17.04 5.30
C ALA A 101 -14.31 17.87 5.82
N HIS A 102 -14.54 18.57 6.93
CA HIS A 102 -13.56 19.48 7.51
C HIS A 102 -12.91 18.90 8.75
N TRP A 103 -11.60 18.67 8.70
CA TRP A 103 -10.81 18.24 9.87
C TRP A 103 -10.45 19.41 10.77
N LYS A 104 -10.76 19.30 12.06
CA LYS A 104 -10.54 20.30 13.11
C LYS A 104 -9.94 19.69 14.37
N TYR A 105 -9.31 20.55 15.17
CA TYR A 105 -8.81 20.22 16.50
C TYR A 105 -9.93 20.35 17.55
N VAL A 106 -9.99 19.39 18.49
CA VAL A 106 -10.82 19.46 19.69
C VAL A 106 -9.95 19.23 20.94
N PRO A 107 -10.13 19.95 22.05
CA PRO A 107 -9.44 19.62 23.30
C PRO A 107 -9.80 18.22 23.78
N GLY A 108 -8.84 17.45 24.30
CA GLY A 108 -9.09 16.10 24.81
C GLY A 108 -10.17 16.03 25.91
N THR A 109 -10.30 17.08 26.73
CA THR A 109 -11.37 17.21 27.74
C THR A 109 -12.77 17.36 27.15
N SER A 110 -12.87 17.72 25.87
CA SER A 110 -14.13 17.86 25.11
C SER A 110 -14.29 16.78 24.05
N ASN A 111 -13.42 15.77 24.01
CA ASN A 111 -13.47 14.69 23.03
C ASN A 111 -14.34 13.53 23.54
N PRO A 112 -15.55 13.29 22.99
CA PRO A 112 -16.40 12.19 23.44
C PRO A 112 -15.81 10.81 23.15
N ALA A 113 -14.89 10.68 22.19
CA ALA A 113 -14.23 9.41 21.91
C ALA A 113 -13.33 8.95 23.07
N ASP A 114 -12.87 9.87 23.92
CA ASP A 114 -12.04 9.56 25.07
C ASP A 114 -12.81 8.83 26.17
N CYS A 115 -14.11 9.08 26.30
CA CYS A 115 -15.00 8.29 27.17
C CYS A 115 -14.93 6.79 26.84
N ALA A 116 -14.90 6.45 25.55
CA ALA A 116 -14.85 5.06 25.11
C ALA A 116 -13.43 4.48 25.05
N SER A 117 -12.39 5.33 24.97
CA SER A 117 -11.00 4.90 24.91
C SER A 117 -10.39 4.66 26.30
N ARG A 118 -10.78 5.47 27.30
CA ARG A 118 -10.28 5.44 28.69
C ARG A 118 -11.09 4.50 29.60
N GLY A 119 -12.31 4.15 29.17
CA GLY A 119 -13.21 3.27 29.91
C GLY A 119 -14.09 4.05 30.88
N LEU A 120 -15.40 3.77 30.84
CA LEU A 120 -16.40 4.28 31.78
C LEU A 120 -17.18 3.09 32.34
N SER A 121 -17.56 3.17 33.62
CA SER A 121 -18.55 2.25 34.17
C SER A 121 -19.93 2.52 33.58
N THR A 122 -20.83 1.53 33.63
CA THR A 122 -22.21 1.67 33.14
C THR A 122 -22.98 2.79 33.86
N ALA A 123 -22.77 2.92 35.17
CA ALA A 123 -23.38 3.98 35.99
C ALA A 123 -22.90 5.37 35.57
N GLN A 124 -21.59 5.55 35.38
CA GLN A 124 -21.03 6.82 34.91
C GLN A 124 -21.50 7.16 33.50
N LEU A 125 -21.58 6.15 32.62
CA LEU A 125 -21.99 6.34 31.23
C LEU A 125 -23.42 6.87 31.14
N GLN A 126 -24.34 6.38 31.98
CA GLN A 126 -25.75 6.79 31.95
C GLN A 126 -25.94 8.30 32.12
N SER A 127 -25.16 8.93 33.00
CA SER A 127 -25.23 10.38 33.27
C SER A 127 -24.20 11.21 32.51
N HIS A 128 -23.42 10.61 31.59
CA HIS A 128 -22.28 11.29 30.98
C HIS A 128 -22.72 12.19 29.81
N SER A 129 -22.98 13.47 30.08
CA SER A 129 -23.43 14.45 29.07
C SER A 129 -22.53 14.49 27.83
N LEU A 130 -21.20 14.59 28.00
CA LEU A 130 -20.26 14.65 26.87
C LEU A 130 -20.39 13.45 25.91
N TRP A 131 -20.72 12.26 26.41
CA TRP A 131 -20.86 11.07 25.58
C TRP A 131 -22.15 11.10 24.75
N TRP A 132 -23.27 11.52 25.36
CA TRP A 132 -24.58 11.49 24.74
C TRP A 132 -24.88 12.70 23.87
N THR A 133 -24.47 13.89 24.33
CA THR A 133 -24.80 15.17 23.69
C THR A 133 -23.57 15.90 23.17
N GLY A 134 -22.35 15.39 23.37
CA GLY A 134 -21.14 16.09 22.97
C GLY A 134 -20.91 17.40 23.72
N PRO A 135 -19.92 18.19 23.29
CA PRO A 135 -19.64 19.49 23.88
C PRO A 135 -20.70 20.53 23.47
N PRO A 136 -21.20 21.37 24.40
CA PRO A 136 -22.27 22.35 24.11
C PRO A 136 -21.92 23.34 23.00
N TRP A 137 -20.65 23.74 22.90
CA TRP A 137 -20.17 24.70 21.91
C TRP A 137 -20.32 24.21 20.47
N ILE A 138 -20.59 22.93 20.21
CA ILE A 138 -20.75 22.40 18.84
C ILE A 138 -21.90 23.09 18.10
N LEU A 139 -22.92 23.57 18.82
CA LEU A 139 -24.08 24.25 18.25
C LEU A 139 -23.79 25.70 17.83
N THR A 140 -22.71 26.29 18.34
CA THR A 140 -22.34 27.69 18.14
C THR A 140 -20.96 27.77 17.47
N PRO A 141 -20.90 27.91 16.12
CA PRO A 141 -19.65 27.94 15.37
C PRO A 141 -18.60 28.95 15.89
N GLU A 142 -19.06 30.08 16.43
CA GLU A 142 -18.23 31.14 16.98
C GLU A 142 -17.54 30.73 18.29
N ALA A 143 -18.11 29.76 19.01
CA ALA A 143 -17.58 29.21 20.26
C ALA A 143 -16.68 27.98 20.04
N TRP A 144 -16.40 27.61 18.80
CA TRP A 144 -15.56 26.45 18.51
C TRP A 144 -14.11 26.64 18.98
N PRO A 145 -13.42 25.55 19.37
CA PRO A 145 -12.04 25.63 19.83
C PRO A 145 -11.10 26.28 18.81
N SER A 146 -10.19 27.12 19.31
CA SER A 146 -9.11 27.70 18.51
C SER A 146 -8.30 26.60 17.83
N GLN A 147 -8.02 26.81 16.55
CA GLN A 147 -7.25 25.84 15.75
C GLN A 147 -5.76 26.11 15.92
N PRO A 148 -4.96 25.14 16.41
CA PRO A 148 -3.54 25.35 16.67
C PRO A 148 -2.78 25.57 15.35
N ALA A 149 -1.72 26.38 15.41
CA ALA A 149 -0.79 26.52 14.29
C ALA A 149 -0.09 25.18 14.05
N LEU A 150 -0.15 24.69 12.81
CA LEU A 150 0.46 23.42 12.44
C LEU A 150 1.97 23.64 12.29
N SER A 151 2.76 23.10 13.22
CA SER A 151 4.23 23.13 13.15
C SER A 151 4.77 21.83 12.53
N ASP A 152 5.74 21.98 11.65
CA ASP A 152 6.45 20.86 11.01
C ASP A 152 7.38 20.11 11.97
N GLU A 153 7.84 20.75 13.05
CA GLU A 153 8.78 20.16 14.01
C GLU A 153 8.21 18.91 14.70
N LEU A 154 6.94 18.97 15.11
CA LEU A 154 6.23 17.87 15.77
C LEU A 154 6.03 16.64 14.86
N SER A 155 6.18 16.83 13.54
CA SER A 155 5.96 15.79 12.53
C SER A 155 7.26 15.34 11.83
N ALA A 156 8.41 15.92 12.19
CA ALA A 156 9.68 15.68 11.51
C ALA A 156 10.09 14.20 11.49
N HIS A 157 9.80 13.44 12.54
CA HIS A 157 10.16 12.02 12.64
C HIS A 157 9.43 11.12 11.62
N GLU A 158 8.25 11.51 11.14
CA GLU A 158 7.47 10.76 10.14
C GLU A 158 7.55 11.38 8.74
N ALA A 159 8.18 12.54 8.60
CA ALA A 159 8.53 13.09 7.30
C ALA A 159 9.50 12.13 6.60
N ARG A 160 9.29 11.93 5.31
CA ARG A 160 10.32 11.37 4.45
C ARG A 160 11.45 12.40 4.40
N PRO A 161 12.72 11.98 4.56
CA PRO A 161 13.83 12.87 4.27
C PRO A 161 13.64 13.38 2.85
N GLY A 162 13.65 14.69 2.69
CA GLY A 162 13.57 15.30 1.37
C GLY A 162 14.70 14.72 0.54
N ILE A 163 14.37 13.92 -0.48
CA ILE A 163 15.35 13.58 -1.49
C ILE A 163 15.54 14.90 -2.23
N ALA A 164 16.64 15.60 -1.93
CA ALA A 164 17.12 16.68 -2.76
C ALA A 164 17.48 16.06 -4.11
N LEU A 165 16.50 16.00 -5.01
CA LEU A 165 16.77 15.74 -6.41
C LEU A 165 17.50 16.99 -6.90
N HIS A 166 18.83 16.91 -6.97
CA HIS A 166 19.57 17.78 -7.85
C HIS A 166 19.11 17.45 -9.27
N ALA A 167 18.09 18.14 -9.72
CA ALA A 167 17.85 18.31 -11.14
C ALA A 167 18.98 19.19 -11.65
N ALA A 168 20.15 18.59 -11.91
CA ALA A 168 21.06 19.19 -12.85
C ALA A 168 20.27 19.27 -14.15
N ALA A 169 19.92 20.50 -14.56
CA ALA A 169 19.42 20.75 -15.90
C ALA A 169 20.56 20.45 -16.88
N SER A 170 20.85 19.16 -17.09
CA SER A 170 21.37 18.74 -18.36
C SER A 170 20.26 19.08 -19.33
N GLN A 171 20.47 20.12 -20.14
CA GLN A 171 19.72 20.28 -21.38
C GLN A 171 19.71 18.88 -22.03
N PRO A 172 18.55 18.21 -22.14
CA PRO A 172 18.53 16.98 -22.90
C PRO A 172 18.88 17.41 -24.32
N ASP A 173 20.04 16.97 -24.81
CA ASP A 173 20.27 16.93 -26.24
C ASP A 173 19.17 16.04 -26.79
N TYR A 174 18.07 16.67 -27.23
CA TYR A 174 17.05 15.97 -27.96
C TYR A 174 17.74 15.50 -29.23
N HIS A 175 18.01 14.20 -29.31
CA HIS A 175 18.51 13.55 -30.51
C HIS A 175 17.40 13.56 -31.57
N TRP A 176 17.06 14.75 -32.08
CA TRP A 176 16.12 14.98 -33.17
C TRP A 176 16.48 14.13 -34.40
N ASP A 177 17.74 13.75 -34.54
CA ASP A 177 18.23 12.77 -35.50
C ASP A 177 17.43 11.46 -35.51
N LEU A 178 16.98 10.96 -34.35
CA LEU A 178 16.16 9.76 -34.29
C LEU A 178 14.78 10.00 -34.93
N ILE A 179 14.20 11.18 -34.71
CA ILE A 179 12.90 11.59 -35.29
C ILE A 179 13.04 11.75 -36.80
N TYR A 180 14.11 12.42 -37.25
CA TYR A 180 14.39 12.57 -38.67
C TYR A 180 14.69 11.24 -39.36
N ARG A 181 15.41 10.31 -38.71
CA ARG A 181 15.63 8.94 -39.22
C ARG A 181 14.32 8.17 -39.37
N PHE A 182 13.42 8.24 -38.39
CA PHE A 182 12.11 7.59 -38.46
C PHE A 182 11.26 8.15 -39.62
N ILE A 183 11.14 9.48 -39.72
CA ILE A 183 10.39 10.15 -40.79
C ILE A 183 10.99 9.80 -42.17
N SER A 184 12.31 9.74 -42.28
CA SER A 184 13.02 9.35 -43.51
C SER A 184 12.71 7.89 -43.91
N LEU A 185 12.69 6.97 -42.95
CA LEU A 185 12.33 5.56 -43.19
C LEU A 185 10.87 5.39 -43.61
N LEU A 186 9.94 6.14 -43.00
CA LEU A 186 8.54 6.15 -43.41
C LEU A 186 8.38 6.66 -44.85
N ARG A 187 9.10 7.72 -45.23
CA ARG A 187 9.05 8.29 -46.59
C ARG A 187 9.64 7.36 -47.66
N LYS A 188 10.56 6.47 -47.30
CA LYS A 188 11.19 5.51 -48.22
C LYS A 188 10.36 4.25 -48.49
N ARG A 189 9.28 4.01 -47.75
CA ARG A 189 8.41 2.84 -47.95
C ARG A 189 7.17 3.21 -48.77
N ARG A 190 7.02 2.60 -49.94
CA ARG A 190 5.72 2.49 -50.63
C ARG A 190 4.83 1.54 -49.83
N TYR A 191 3.93 2.09 -49.01
CA TYR A 191 2.98 1.25 -48.27
C TYR A 191 1.96 0.63 -49.23
N LYS A 192 1.93 -0.70 -49.27
CA LYS A 192 0.67 -1.43 -49.53
C LYS A 192 -0.22 -1.24 -48.29
N PRO A 193 -1.56 -1.31 -48.41
CA PRO A 193 -2.45 -1.13 -47.27
C PRO A 193 -2.23 -2.28 -46.29
N LEU A 194 -1.37 -2.05 -45.30
CA LEU A 194 -1.21 -2.92 -44.13
C LEU A 194 -2.05 -2.36 -43.00
N ASP A 195 -2.50 -3.28 -42.14
CA ASP A 195 -3.20 -3.02 -40.89
C ASP A 195 -2.47 -1.97 -40.04
N LEU A 196 -3.21 -0.96 -39.58
CA LEU A 196 -2.70 0.14 -38.75
C LEU A 196 -1.97 -0.40 -37.50
N HIS A 197 -2.43 -1.54 -36.96
CA HIS A 197 -1.81 -2.16 -35.80
C HIS A 197 -0.36 -2.58 -36.05
N SER A 198 -0.07 -3.19 -37.21
CA SER A 198 1.30 -3.64 -37.52
C SER A 198 2.26 -2.47 -37.70
N VAL A 199 1.78 -1.37 -38.30
CA VAL A 199 2.58 -0.14 -38.48
C VAL A 199 2.95 0.50 -37.15
N LEU A 200 2.00 0.55 -36.21
CA LEU A 200 2.24 1.08 -34.87
C LEU A 200 3.21 0.20 -34.07
N GLU A 201 3.11 -1.12 -34.18
CA GLU A 201 4.03 -2.02 -33.48
C GLU A 201 5.45 -1.97 -34.06
N GLU A 202 5.60 -1.86 -35.38
CA GLU A 202 6.90 -1.64 -36.02
C GLU A 202 7.53 -0.31 -35.58
N ALA A 203 6.74 0.77 -35.54
CA ALA A 203 7.19 2.07 -35.07
C ALA A 203 7.64 2.02 -33.61
N ARG A 204 6.86 1.34 -32.74
CA ARG A 204 7.20 1.14 -31.33
C ARG A 204 8.53 0.42 -31.17
N LEU A 205 8.72 -0.69 -31.88
CA LEU A 205 9.96 -1.47 -31.84
C LEU A 205 11.15 -0.69 -32.38
N PHE A 206 10.97 0.10 -33.45
CA PHE A 206 12.01 0.99 -33.98
C PHE A 206 12.50 1.96 -32.91
N TRP A 207 11.57 2.68 -32.25
CA TRP A 207 11.91 3.68 -31.25
C TRP A 207 12.64 3.07 -30.06
N ILE A 208 12.17 1.92 -29.57
CA ILE A 208 12.84 1.21 -28.47
C ILE A 208 14.28 0.86 -28.86
N LYS A 209 14.51 0.27 -30.04
CA LYS A 209 15.86 -0.10 -30.51
C LYS A 209 16.75 1.13 -30.66
N ALA A 210 16.22 2.19 -31.26
CA ALA A 210 17.00 3.37 -31.58
C ALA A 210 17.41 4.13 -30.31
N THR A 211 16.51 4.26 -29.34
CA THR A 211 16.82 4.81 -28.01
C THR A 211 17.80 3.91 -27.25
N GLN A 212 17.59 2.59 -27.24
CA GLN A 212 18.52 1.70 -26.55
C GLN A 212 19.91 1.71 -27.16
N ALA A 213 20.03 1.76 -28.48
CA ALA A 213 21.31 1.89 -29.16
C ALA A 213 22.01 3.22 -28.80
N ALA A 214 21.26 4.32 -28.69
CA ALA A 214 21.83 5.62 -28.33
C ALA A 214 22.39 5.67 -26.90
N TYR A 215 21.68 5.09 -25.93
CA TYR A 215 22.00 5.28 -24.50
C TYR A 215 22.61 4.06 -23.79
N PHE A 216 22.44 2.86 -24.34
CA PHE A 216 22.86 1.60 -23.70
C PHE A 216 23.80 0.77 -24.58
N THR A 217 24.65 1.43 -25.38
CA THR A 217 25.54 0.75 -26.34
C THR A 217 26.41 -0.31 -25.66
N GLN A 218 26.96 -0.01 -24.48
CA GLN A 218 27.90 -0.90 -23.78
C GLN A 218 27.17 -2.11 -23.20
N GLU A 219 25.99 -1.89 -22.62
CA GLU A 219 25.12 -2.93 -22.08
C GLU A 219 24.60 -3.85 -23.18
N ILE A 220 24.23 -3.29 -24.34
CA ILE A 220 23.84 -4.09 -25.52
C ILE A 220 24.99 -5.00 -25.91
N LYS A 221 26.22 -4.47 -26.04
CA LYS A 221 27.40 -5.27 -26.41
C LYS A 221 27.66 -6.39 -25.41
N MET A 222 27.60 -6.09 -24.11
CA MET A 222 27.84 -7.07 -23.05
C MET A 222 26.76 -8.15 -23.01
N LEU A 223 25.48 -7.78 -23.08
CA LEU A 223 24.37 -8.73 -23.07
C LEU A 223 24.33 -9.57 -24.35
N THR A 224 24.69 -9.00 -25.50
CA THR A 224 24.77 -9.74 -26.77
C THR A 224 25.90 -10.77 -26.73
N ALA A 225 27.01 -10.45 -26.06
CA ALA A 225 28.14 -11.36 -25.83
C ALA A 225 27.91 -12.34 -24.66
N ASN A 226 26.67 -12.47 -24.13
CA ASN A 226 26.34 -13.28 -22.95
C ASN A 226 27.22 -12.99 -21.71
N SER A 227 27.79 -11.79 -21.64
CA SER A 227 28.67 -11.36 -20.55
C SER A 227 27.85 -10.75 -19.42
N ARG A 228 28.28 -10.98 -18.18
CA ARG A 228 27.60 -10.44 -17.00
C ARG A 228 27.93 -8.95 -16.84
N LEU A 229 26.89 -8.14 -16.68
CA LEU A 229 27.04 -6.74 -16.30
C LEU A 229 27.65 -6.63 -14.90
N PRO A 230 28.38 -5.54 -14.57
CA PRO A 230 28.93 -5.34 -13.25
C PRO A 230 27.86 -5.46 -12.17
N THR A 231 28.17 -6.06 -11.03
CA THR A 231 27.19 -6.30 -9.94
C THR A 231 26.58 -5.00 -9.40
N ALA A 232 27.32 -3.89 -9.49
CA ALA A 232 26.86 -2.55 -9.10
C ALA A 232 25.93 -1.89 -10.15
N HIS A 233 25.86 -2.42 -11.37
CA HIS A 233 25.07 -1.82 -12.44
C HIS A 233 23.57 -2.03 -12.23
N ALA A 234 22.75 -1.03 -12.55
CA ALA A 234 21.30 -1.07 -12.32
C ALA A 234 20.62 -2.26 -13.00
N PHE A 235 21.08 -2.63 -14.22
CA PHE A 235 20.51 -3.75 -14.98
C PHE A 235 20.80 -5.13 -14.37
N SER A 236 21.83 -5.26 -13.54
CA SER A 236 22.14 -6.49 -12.81
C SER A 236 21.06 -6.79 -11.76
N ARG A 237 20.50 -5.75 -11.13
CA ARG A 237 19.37 -5.89 -10.19
C ARG A 237 18.05 -6.15 -10.91
N LEU A 238 17.92 -5.68 -12.15
CA LEU A 238 16.70 -5.80 -12.94
C LEU A 238 16.65 -7.10 -13.76
N THR A 239 17.69 -7.94 -13.73
CA THR A 239 17.76 -9.18 -14.50
C THR A 239 17.51 -8.92 -15.99
N ALA A 240 18.23 -7.96 -16.55
CA ALA A 240 18.08 -7.58 -17.96
C ALA A 240 18.61 -8.67 -18.91
N TYR A 241 17.94 -8.89 -20.03
CA TYR A 241 18.35 -9.79 -21.11
C TYR A 241 18.03 -9.19 -22.47
N ILE A 242 18.67 -9.67 -23.55
CA ILE A 242 18.32 -9.28 -24.91
C ILE A 242 17.34 -10.31 -25.49
N ASP A 243 16.22 -9.82 -26.02
CA ASP A 243 15.22 -10.67 -26.67
C ASP A 243 15.61 -11.06 -28.11
N ALA A 244 14.77 -11.89 -28.76
CA ALA A 244 14.97 -12.31 -30.14
C ALA A 244 14.92 -11.15 -31.15
N GLN A 245 14.39 -9.99 -30.76
CA GLN A 245 14.32 -8.79 -31.58
C GLN A 245 15.53 -7.86 -31.34
N GLY A 246 16.48 -8.21 -30.48
CA GLY A 246 17.66 -7.41 -30.17
C GLY A 246 17.41 -6.25 -29.21
N ILE A 247 16.31 -6.31 -28.44
CA ILE A 247 15.90 -5.30 -27.47
C ILE A 247 16.26 -5.77 -26.06
N ILE A 248 16.88 -4.88 -25.28
CA ILE A 248 17.08 -5.11 -23.84
C ILE A 248 15.71 -5.11 -23.17
N ARG A 249 15.34 -6.24 -22.57
CA ARG A 249 14.14 -6.40 -21.76
C ARG A 249 14.49 -6.69 -20.31
N GLN A 250 13.56 -6.32 -19.45
CA GLN A 250 13.59 -6.75 -18.06
C GLN A 250 12.93 -8.13 -17.95
N ALA A 251 13.62 -9.11 -17.37
CA ALA A 251 12.95 -10.33 -16.95
C ALA A 251 12.02 -9.99 -15.78
N ILE A 252 10.71 -10.06 -16.00
CA ILE A 252 9.76 -10.08 -14.89
C ILE A 252 9.95 -11.45 -14.23
N SER A 253 10.68 -11.48 -13.11
CA SER A 253 11.04 -12.69 -12.35
C SER A 253 9.86 -13.53 -11.86
N LYS A 254 8.62 -13.09 -12.14
CA LYS A 254 7.41 -13.68 -11.59
C LYS A 254 6.93 -14.93 -12.33
N TRP A 255 7.29 -15.16 -13.61
CA TRP A 255 6.63 -16.22 -14.41
C TRP A 255 7.46 -16.95 -15.48
N HIS A 256 8.63 -16.46 -15.89
CA HIS A 256 9.32 -16.97 -17.11
C HIS A 256 10.44 -17.97 -16.85
N HIS A 257 10.82 -18.22 -15.61
CA HIS A 257 11.80 -19.27 -15.30
C HIS A 257 11.06 -20.54 -14.85
N PRO A 258 11.37 -21.72 -15.40
CA PRO A 258 10.80 -23.02 -15.02
C PRO A 258 11.03 -23.46 -13.57
N ASN A 259 11.50 -22.58 -12.69
CA ASN A 259 12.03 -22.94 -11.39
C ASN A 259 10.95 -23.22 -10.32
N ASN A 260 9.71 -23.49 -10.74
CA ASN A 260 8.60 -23.75 -9.82
C ASN A 260 8.45 -25.25 -9.53
N ASN A 261 9.44 -25.82 -8.85
CA ASN A 261 9.46 -27.21 -8.37
C ASN A 261 8.50 -27.44 -7.17
N ILE A 262 7.28 -26.91 -7.22
CA ILE A 262 6.27 -27.14 -6.17
C ILE A 262 5.77 -28.58 -6.32
N LYS A 263 5.97 -29.40 -5.29
CA LYS A 263 5.53 -30.80 -5.24
C LYS A 263 4.41 -30.95 -4.21
N MET A 264 3.66 -32.04 -4.31
CA MET A 264 2.77 -32.43 -3.21
C MET A 264 3.60 -32.60 -1.94
N GLY A 265 3.12 -32.05 -0.83
CA GLY A 265 3.83 -32.02 0.44
C GLY A 265 4.75 -30.81 0.67
N SER A 266 5.01 -29.97 -0.34
CA SER A 266 5.77 -28.73 -0.17
C SER A 266 5.10 -27.81 0.86
N ILE A 267 5.92 -27.17 1.70
CA ILE A 267 5.47 -26.14 2.64
C ILE A 267 5.59 -24.77 1.97
N VAL A 268 4.51 -23.99 2.01
CA VAL A 268 4.41 -22.66 1.41
C VAL A 268 3.90 -21.65 2.44
N LEU A 269 4.24 -20.38 2.27
CA LEU A 269 3.70 -19.28 3.06
C LEU A 269 2.44 -18.72 2.40
N LEU A 270 1.36 -18.61 3.16
CA LEU A 270 0.14 -17.95 2.71
C LEU A 270 0.24 -16.45 2.99
N THR A 271 0.44 -15.66 1.94
CA THR A 271 0.40 -14.20 2.06
C THR A 271 -1.02 -13.75 2.39
N ASP A 272 -1.21 -13.15 3.56
CA ASP A 272 -2.46 -12.51 3.95
C ASP A 272 -2.16 -11.02 4.21
N GLU A 273 -2.89 -10.13 3.53
CA GLU A 273 -2.76 -8.68 3.71
C GLU A 273 -3.06 -8.22 5.14
N ARG A 274 -3.77 -9.04 5.93
CA ARG A 274 -4.07 -8.79 7.34
C ARG A 274 -2.91 -9.16 8.26
N SER A 275 -1.90 -9.88 7.76
CA SER A 275 -0.75 -10.39 8.51
C SER A 275 0.54 -9.67 8.07
N PRO A 276 1.36 -9.15 9.01
CA PRO A 276 2.60 -8.48 8.65
C PRO A 276 3.58 -9.45 7.96
N PRO A 277 4.48 -8.95 7.08
CA PRO A 277 5.61 -9.73 6.58
C PRO A 277 6.33 -10.38 7.76
N CYS A 278 6.67 -11.67 7.64
CA CYS A 278 7.19 -12.56 8.69
C CYS A 278 6.18 -13.21 9.65
N LYS A 279 4.86 -13.04 9.46
CA LYS A 279 3.82 -13.79 10.20
C LYS A 279 2.83 -14.54 9.30
N TRP A 280 3.23 -14.83 8.08
CA TRP A 280 2.36 -15.56 7.16
C TRP A 280 2.20 -17.01 7.60
N PRO A 281 0.96 -17.53 7.67
CA PRO A 281 0.73 -18.90 8.07
C PRO A 281 1.37 -19.87 7.07
N LEU A 282 2.00 -20.91 7.60
CA LEU A 282 2.51 -22.01 6.80
C LEU A 282 1.36 -22.92 6.37
N ALA A 283 1.39 -23.35 5.12
CA ALA A 283 0.46 -24.30 4.56
C ALA A 283 1.19 -25.41 3.82
N ARG A 284 0.60 -26.60 3.79
CA ARG A 284 1.12 -27.74 3.03
C ARG A 284 0.32 -27.92 1.75
N VAL A 285 1.04 -28.09 0.64
CA VAL A 285 0.44 -28.45 -0.65
C VAL A 285 -0.10 -29.87 -0.59
N THR A 286 -1.38 -30.04 -0.90
CA THR A 286 -2.10 -31.32 -0.87
C THR A 286 -2.53 -31.81 -2.25
N ALA A 287 -2.68 -30.90 -3.21
CA ALA A 287 -2.91 -31.24 -4.62
C ALA A 287 -2.28 -30.17 -5.52
N LEU A 288 -1.81 -30.59 -6.69
CA LEU A 288 -1.31 -29.71 -7.75
C LEU A 288 -2.37 -29.65 -8.86
N HIS A 289 -2.58 -28.46 -9.43
CA HIS A 289 -3.47 -28.27 -10.57
C HIS A 289 -2.66 -27.68 -11.74
N PRO A 290 -2.05 -28.53 -12.58
CA PRO A 290 -1.30 -28.09 -13.76
C PRO A 290 -2.22 -27.46 -14.81
N SER A 291 -1.76 -26.39 -15.43
CA SER A 291 -2.43 -25.77 -16.58
C SER A 291 -2.10 -26.52 -17.88
N LYS A 292 -2.79 -26.19 -18.97
CA LYS A 292 -2.63 -26.82 -20.31
C LYS A 292 -1.20 -26.73 -20.86
N ASP A 293 -0.40 -25.79 -20.37
CA ASP A 293 1.01 -25.56 -20.70
C ASP A 293 1.99 -26.32 -19.76
N GLY A 294 1.50 -27.24 -18.92
CA GLY A 294 2.30 -28.07 -18.03
C GLY A 294 2.80 -27.36 -16.77
N LEU A 295 2.56 -26.05 -16.64
CA LEU A 295 2.97 -25.26 -15.48
C LEU A 295 1.91 -25.29 -14.37
N THR A 296 2.33 -25.53 -13.12
CA THR A 296 1.43 -25.51 -11.97
C THR A 296 1.35 -24.10 -11.38
N ARG A 297 0.17 -23.46 -11.53
CA ARG A 297 -0.13 -22.11 -11.01
C ARG A 297 -1.17 -22.11 -9.88
N VAL A 298 -1.86 -23.24 -9.69
CA VAL A 298 -2.92 -23.40 -8.68
C VAL A 298 -2.64 -24.68 -7.88
N VAL A 299 -2.83 -24.61 -6.57
CA VAL A 299 -2.58 -25.74 -5.66
C VAL A 299 -3.65 -25.80 -4.56
N THR A 300 -4.00 -26.98 -4.08
CA THR A 300 -4.85 -27.10 -2.88
C THR A 300 -3.98 -27.11 -1.64
N LEU A 301 -4.34 -26.32 -0.63
CA LEU A 301 -3.54 -26.11 0.58
C LEU A 301 -4.26 -26.64 1.83
N LYS A 302 -3.47 -27.20 2.76
CA LYS A 302 -3.92 -27.55 4.11
C LYS A 302 -3.17 -26.69 5.12
N THR A 303 -3.91 -25.92 5.91
CA THR A 303 -3.38 -25.18 7.07
C THR A 303 -3.63 -25.97 8.35
N ALA A 304 -3.00 -25.58 9.46
CA ALA A 304 -3.19 -26.25 10.76
C ALA A 304 -4.65 -26.23 11.25
N THR A 305 -5.47 -25.30 10.76
CA THR A 305 -6.84 -25.09 11.25
C THR A 305 -7.95 -25.28 10.20
N ARG A 306 -7.66 -25.27 8.88
CA ARG A 306 -8.66 -25.52 7.81
C ARG A 306 -8.06 -26.08 6.49
N HIS A 307 -8.90 -26.77 5.71
CA HIS A 307 -8.67 -27.08 4.30
C HIS A 307 -9.16 -25.92 3.42
N SER A 308 -8.35 -25.39 2.51
CA SER A 308 -8.77 -24.33 1.59
C SER A 308 -8.11 -24.45 0.21
N LEU A 309 -8.88 -24.18 -0.84
CA LEU A 309 -8.35 -23.92 -2.18
C LEU A 309 -7.68 -22.55 -2.19
N GLY A 310 -6.42 -22.47 -2.61
CA GLY A 310 -5.68 -21.22 -2.74
C GLY A 310 -5.02 -21.13 -4.12
N GLN A 311 -5.16 -20.00 -4.82
CA GLN A 311 -4.23 -19.70 -5.91
C GLN A 311 -2.83 -19.52 -5.29
N VAL A 312 -1.76 -20.00 -5.94
CA VAL A 312 -0.40 -19.83 -5.43
C VAL A 312 -0.10 -18.32 -5.42
N PRO A 313 -0.03 -17.63 -4.26
CA PRO A 313 0.58 -16.33 -4.24
C PRO A 313 2.08 -16.60 -4.28
N SER A 314 2.77 -16.02 -5.26
CA SER A 314 4.23 -15.99 -5.31
C SER A 314 4.79 -15.67 -3.93
N LEU A 315 5.83 -16.37 -3.45
CA LEU A 315 6.94 -15.88 -2.62
C LEU A 315 7.88 -17.05 -2.18
N PRO A 316 9.11 -16.76 -1.71
CA PRO A 316 10.30 -17.55 -1.98
C PRO A 316 10.37 -18.84 -1.16
N TYR A 317 11.03 -19.82 -1.77
CA TYR A 317 11.37 -21.11 -1.18
C TYR A 317 12.19 -20.94 0.11
N TYR A 318 11.75 -21.58 1.20
CA TYR A 318 12.60 -21.89 2.35
C TYR A 318 13.18 -23.29 2.11
N PRO A 319 14.50 -23.46 1.88
CA PRO A 319 15.11 -24.76 1.92
C PRO A 319 15.13 -25.21 3.38
N PHE A 320 14.21 -26.09 3.76
CA PHE A 320 14.44 -26.93 4.93
C PHE A 320 14.53 -28.37 4.41
N GLN A 321 15.75 -28.88 4.26
CA GLN A 321 15.97 -30.31 4.13
C GLN A 321 15.88 -30.90 5.54
N PRO A 322 14.93 -31.80 5.83
CA PRO A 322 15.03 -32.61 7.03
C PRO A 322 16.23 -33.55 6.88
N ASP A 323 17.10 -33.55 7.88
CA ASP A 323 18.25 -34.45 7.96
C ASP A 323 17.79 -35.89 7.71
N LYS A 324 18.35 -36.50 6.66
CA LYS A 324 18.19 -37.92 6.42
C LYS A 324 19.03 -38.66 7.45
N GLY A 325 18.35 -39.44 8.29
CA GLY A 325 18.89 -40.30 9.33
C GLY A 325 20.36 -40.69 9.20
N SER A 326 21.18 -40.14 10.08
CA SER A 326 22.46 -40.71 10.45
C SER A 326 22.21 -41.89 11.39
N ARG A 327 22.55 -43.07 10.86
CA ARG A 327 22.53 -44.38 11.49
C ARG A 327 23.08 -44.34 12.92
N VAL A 328 22.32 -44.95 13.82
CA VAL A 328 22.83 -45.54 15.06
C VAL A 328 24.03 -46.43 14.70
N ARG A 329 25.23 -46.05 15.12
CA ARG A 329 26.35 -46.99 15.28
C ARG A 329 26.55 -47.21 16.76
N ASN A 330 26.10 -48.38 17.21
CA ASN A 330 26.68 -49.01 18.39
C ASN A 330 28.13 -49.38 18.05
N HIS A 331 29.09 -48.90 18.83
CA HIS A 331 30.22 -49.72 19.25
C HIS A 331 30.69 -49.30 20.64
N GLN A 332 30.67 -50.28 21.51
CA GLN A 332 31.20 -50.32 22.86
C GLN A 332 32.74 -50.25 22.90
N GLN A 333 33.23 -49.85 24.08
CA GLN A 333 34.46 -50.29 24.76
C GLN A 333 35.82 -49.81 24.26
N GLY A 334 36.62 -49.31 25.21
CA GLY A 334 38.08 -49.47 25.19
C GLY A 334 38.86 -48.39 25.94
N CYS A 335 39.16 -48.69 27.22
CA CYS A 335 40.10 -48.06 28.16
C CYS A 335 39.70 -46.73 28.81
#